data_AF-A0A8T5R241-F1
#
_entry.id   AF-A0A8T5R241-F1
#
_cell.length_a   1.000
_cell.length_b   1.000
_cell.length_c   1.000
_cell.angle_alpha   90.00
_cell.angle_beta   90.00
_cell.angle_gamma   90.00
#
_symmetry.space_group_name_H-M   'P 1'
#
loop_
_entity.id
_entity.type
_entity.pdbx_description
1 polymer ?
#
loop_
_entity_poly.entity_id
_entity_poly.type
_entity_poly.pdbx_seq_one_letter_code
_entity_poly.pdbx_strand_id
1 'polypeptide(L)'
;MIPLPNKKYSIIYADPAWTYKVWSEKGDGRSASNHYTLSSLDAMKQIPVQSIADKECALFMWATSPNLEEAFELGKAWEFIYKTVGFYWLKRNKKSNGWFMGNGHYTRSNVEPCLLFTKKQPQDTVEPCLLFTTKK
;
A
#
# COMPACT_ATOMS: atom_id res chain seq x y z
N MET A 1 -3.09 4.42 17.29
CA MET A 1 -3.27 3.33 16.31
C MET A 1 -4.71 2.88 16.40
N ILE A 2 -5.43 2.74 15.28
CA ILE A 2 -6.83 2.29 15.29
C ILE A 2 -6.85 0.81 15.67
N PRO A 3 -7.67 0.36 16.63
CA PRO A 3 -7.73 -1.05 17.01
C PRO A 3 -8.25 -1.89 15.84
N LEU A 4 -7.61 -3.04 15.60
CA LEU A 4 -8.08 -4.00 14.59
C LEU A 4 -9.33 -4.74 15.10
N PRO A 5 -10.26 -5.11 14.20
CA PRO A 5 -11.45 -5.87 14.58
C PRO A 5 -11.10 -7.28 15.08
N ASN A 6 -11.93 -7.85 15.95
CA ASN A 6 -11.81 -9.26 16.37
C ASN A 6 -12.54 -10.19 15.38
N LYS A 7 -12.13 -10.18 14.12
CA LYS A 7 -12.66 -11.05 13.04
C LYS A 7 -11.52 -11.44 12.10
N LYS A 8 -11.57 -12.67 11.57
CA LYS A 8 -10.67 -13.16 10.53
C LYS A 8 -11.22 -12.87 9.14
N TYR A 9 -10.34 -12.50 8.23
CA TYR A 9 -10.66 -12.18 6.86
C TYR A 9 -9.74 -12.90 5.89
N SER A 10 -10.34 -13.31 4.80
CA SER A 10 -9.68 -14.00 3.71
C SER A 10 -9.23 -13.06 2.59
N ILE A 11 -9.65 -11.80 2.62
CA ILE A 11 -9.03 -10.73 1.84
C ILE A 11 -8.80 -9.53 2.75
N ILE A 12 -7.59 -8.98 2.69
CA ILE A 12 -7.21 -7.72 3.32
C ILE A 12 -6.80 -6.76 2.20
N TYR A 13 -7.37 -5.56 2.21
CA TYR A 13 -6.94 -4.47 1.34
C TYR A 13 -6.27 -3.39 2.18
N ALA A 14 -5.04 -3.01 1.86
CA ALA A 14 -4.21 -2.09 2.64
C ALA A 14 -3.66 -0.95 1.77
N ASP A 15 -3.53 0.23 2.37
CA ASP A 15 -2.99 1.43 1.72
C ASP A 15 -1.99 2.13 2.64
N PRO A 16 -0.79 1.54 2.84
CA PRO A 16 0.13 1.97 3.89
C PRO A 16 0.55 3.44 3.76
N ALA A 17 0.76 4.09 4.90
CA ALA A 17 1.15 5.50 4.98
C ALA A 17 2.63 5.70 4.63
N TRP A 18 2.97 5.50 3.35
CA TRP A 18 4.34 5.55 2.83
C TRP A 18 5.04 6.88 3.15
N THR A 19 6.26 6.78 3.67
CA THR A 19 7.12 7.93 3.88
C THR A 19 8.01 8.12 2.65
N TYR A 20 8.06 9.35 2.13
CA TYR A 20 8.94 9.71 1.02
C TYR A 20 10.19 10.39 1.54
N LYS A 21 11.36 10.04 0.98
CA LYS A 21 12.59 10.79 1.23
C LYS A 21 12.47 12.18 0.60
N VAL A 22 12.58 13.21 1.44
CA VAL A 22 12.59 14.61 1.01
C VAL A 22 14.04 15.07 0.89
N TRP A 23 14.44 15.59 -0.27
CA TRP A 23 15.83 15.97 -0.57
C TRP A 23 16.12 17.48 -0.43
N SER A 24 15.13 18.27 -0.02
CA SER A 24 15.28 19.71 0.26
C SER A 24 14.11 20.24 1.10
N GLU A 25 14.31 21.33 1.86
CA GLU A 25 13.25 21.98 2.64
C GLU A 25 12.05 22.40 1.78
N LYS A 26 12.27 22.84 0.53
CA LYS A 26 11.19 23.14 -0.44
C LYS A 26 10.41 21.91 -0.88
N GLY A 27 11.01 20.71 -0.81
CA GLY A 27 10.35 19.44 -1.12
C GLY A 27 9.37 19.00 -0.03
N ASP A 28 9.56 19.47 1.21
CA ASP A 28 8.71 19.13 2.35
C ASP A 28 7.31 19.72 2.20
N GLY A 29 7.21 20.93 1.62
CA GLY A 29 5.94 21.56 1.23
C GLY A 29 5.11 20.79 0.18
N ARG A 30 5.68 19.77 -0.47
CA ARG A 30 5.01 18.90 -1.47
C ARG A 30 4.93 17.43 -1.03
N SER A 31 5.38 17.14 0.19
CA SER A 31 5.42 15.79 0.75
C SER A 31 4.05 15.36 1.28
N ALA A 32 3.81 14.05 1.32
CA ALA A 32 2.61 13.47 1.91
C ALA A 32 2.45 13.81 3.40
N SER A 33 3.53 14.25 4.08
CA SER A 33 3.53 14.72 5.47
C SER A 33 2.61 15.91 5.72
N ASN A 34 2.29 16.73 4.71
CA ASN A 34 1.36 17.85 4.86
C ASN A 34 -0.11 17.43 4.85
N HIS A 35 -0.41 16.19 4.44
CA HIS A 35 -1.77 15.69 4.33
C HIS A 35 -2.10 14.65 5.41
N TYR A 36 -1.13 13.82 5.83
CA TYR A 36 -1.34 12.76 6.84
C TYR A 36 -0.13 12.57 7.76
N THR A 37 -0.40 12.06 8.97
CA THR A 37 0.64 11.53 9.85
C THR A 37 1.30 10.32 9.16
N LEU A 38 2.53 10.51 8.71
CA LEU A 38 3.33 9.42 8.14
C LEU A 38 3.72 8.44 9.24
N SER A 39 3.72 7.15 8.91
CA SER A 39 4.23 6.10 9.80
C SER A 39 5.57 5.63 9.27
N SER A 40 6.55 5.46 10.15
CA SER A 40 7.78 4.78 9.77
C SER A 40 7.47 3.35 9.34
N LEU A 41 8.31 2.79 8.46
CA LEU A 41 8.17 1.40 8.04
C LEU A 41 8.12 0.47 9.25
N ASP A 42 8.96 0.70 10.26
CA ASP A 42 8.99 -0.10 11.47
C ASP A 42 7.69 -0.02 12.26
N ALA A 43 7.07 1.17 12.37
CA ALA A 43 5.76 1.30 13.00
C ALA A 43 4.67 0.52 12.23
N MET A 44 4.71 0.52 10.90
CA MET A 44 3.77 -0.24 10.06
C MET A 44 3.97 -1.75 10.22
N LYS A 45 5.21 -2.23 10.34
CA LYS A 45 5.51 -3.65 10.60
C LYS A 45 4.93 -4.15 11.93
N GLN A 46 4.82 -3.28 12.94
CA GLN A 46 4.24 -3.62 14.24
C GLN A 46 2.70 -3.76 14.23
N ILE A 47 2.03 -3.38 13.15
CA ILE A 47 0.58 -3.59 13.03
C ILE A 47 0.31 -5.10 13.02
N PRO A 48 -0.50 -5.64 13.95
CA PRO A 48 -0.67 -7.08 14.10
C PRO A 48 -1.66 -7.64 13.07
N VAL A 49 -1.38 -7.45 11.76
CA VAL A 49 -2.27 -7.88 10.66
C VAL A 49 -2.58 -9.39 10.71
N GLN A 50 -1.68 -10.20 11.29
CA GLN A 50 -1.96 -11.63 11.51
C GLN A 50 -3.16 -11.90 12.41
N SER A 51 -3.46 -10.99 13.34
CA SER A 51 -4.59 -11.17 14.26
C SER A 51 -5.92 -11.18 13.50
N ILE A 52 -5.97 -10.59 12.30
CA ILE A 52 -7.17 -10.50 11.46
C ILE A 52 -7.07 -11.28 10.14
N ALA A 53 -5.90 -11.81 9.79
CA ALA A 53 -5.75 -12.66 8.60
C ALA A 53 -6.21 -14.09 8.88
N ASP A 54 -7.04 -14.64 8.00
CA ASP A 54 -7.37 -16.07 7.94
C ASP A 54 -6.17 -16.90 7.43
N LYS A 55 -6.26 -18.22 7.54
CA LYS A 55 -5.27 -19.19 7.03
C LYS A 55 -5.07 -19.06 5.53
N GLU A 56 -6.17 -18.86 4.80
CA GLU A 56 -6.18 -18.58 3.36
C GLU A 56 -6.58 -17.11 3.17
N CYS A 57 -5.56 -16.25 3.13
CA CYS A 57 -5.75 -14.82 3.06
C CYS A 57 -4.98 -14.23 1.88
N ALA A 58 -5.65 -13.41 1.08
CA ALA A 58 -5.05 -12.54 0.08
C ALA A 58 -4.87 -11.13 0.66
N LEU A 59 -3.73 -10.51 0.38
CA LEU A 59 -3.44 -9.13 0.73
C LEU A 59 -3.26 -8.32 -0.56
N PHE A 60 -4.11 -7.32 -0.76
CA PHE A 60 -3.96 -6.30 -1.77
C PHE A 60 -3.38 -5.05 -1.12
N MET A 61 -2.15 -4.67 -1.46
CA MET A 61 -1.45 -3.54 -0.85
C MET A 61 -1.10 -2.50 -1.91
N TRP A 62 -1.59 -1.28 -1.75
CA TRP A 62 -1.09 -0.17 -2.55
C TRP A 62 0.35 0.14 -2.22
N ALA A 63 1.17 0.28 -3.26
CA ALA A 63 2.52 0.78 -3.17
C ALA A 63 2.69 1.96 -4.11
N THR A 64 3.68 2.78 -3.83
CA THR A 64 4.11 3.85 -4.72
C THR A 64 5.45 3.41 -5.33
N SER A 65 5.76 3.82 -6.56
CA SER A 65 6.98 3.35 -7.23
C SER A 65 8.26 3.53 -6.40
N PRO A 66 8.45 4.65 -5.66
CA PRO A 66 9.62 4.84 -4.80
C PRO A 66 9.65 3.96 -3.55
N ASN A 67 8.51 3.41 -3.12
CA ASN A 67 8.37 2.62 -1.90
C ASN A 67 8.13 1.12 -2.17
N LEU A 68 8.47 0.64 -3.38
CA LEU A 68 8.24 -0.76 -3.75
C LEU A 68 9.05 -1.73 -2.89
N GLU A 69 10.30 -1.38 -2.57
CA GLU A 69 11.15 -2.21 -1.71
C GLU A 69 10.55 -2.33 -0.29
N GLU A 70 10.13 -1.20 0.30
CA GLU A 70 9.46 -1.17 1.60
C GLU A 70 8.11 -1.90 1.58
N ALA A 71 7.38 -1.87 0.46
CA ALA A 71 6.13 -2.59 0.32
C ALA A 71 6.33 -4.12 0.32
N PHE A 72 7.37 -4.62 -0.36
CA PHE A 72 7.72 -6.04 -0.30
C PHE A 72 8.20 -6.43 1.10
N GLU A 73 8.98 -5.57 1.74
CA GLU A 73 9.44 -5.78 3.12
C GLU A 73 8.28 -5.81 4.11
N LEU A 74 7.32 -4.89 3.98
CA LEU A 74 6.12 -4.84 4.83
C LEU A 74 5.24 -6.07 4.63
N GLY A 75 4.99 -6.48 3.37
CA GLY A 75 4.25 -7.71 3.08
C GLY A 75 4.90 -8.94 3.72
N LYS A 76 6.24 -9.03 3.67
CA LYS A 76 6.99 -10.10 4.33
C LYS A 76 6.92 -10.04 5.86
N ALA A 77 7.00 -8.85 6.46
CA ALA A 77 6.87 -8.65 7.90
C ALA A 77 5.45 -9.04 8.39
N TRP A 78 4.45 -8.81 7.55
CA TRP A 78 3.11 -9.35 7.73
C TRP A 78 2.96 -10.77 7.18
N GLU A 79 4.00 -11.60 7.15
CA GLU A 79 3.92 -13.03 6.81
C GLU A 79 3.14 -13.37 5.52
N PHE A 80 3.04 -12.44 4.57
CA PHE A 80 2.44 -12.65 3.27
C PHE A 80 3.54 -12.83 2.21
N ILE A 81 3.27 -13.69 1.24
CA ILE A 81 4.20 -13.99 0.14
C ILE A 81 3.72 -13.26 -1.11
N TYR A 82 4.57 -12.41 -1.69
CA TYR A 82 4.27 -11.71 -2.94
C TYR A 82 3.98 -12.70 -4.07
N LYS A 83 2.97 -12.38 -4.88
CA LYS A 83 2.58 -13.20 -6.04
C LYS A 83 2.72 -12.43 -7.35
N THR A 84 2.09 -11.27 -7.44
CA THR A 84 2.04 -10.47 -8.67
C THR A 84 1.50 -9.08 -8.37
N VAL A 85 1.41 -8.21 -9.38
CA VAL A 85 0.62 -7.00 -9.32
C VAL A 85 -0.85 -7.37 -9.57
N GLY A 86 -1.73 -7.07 -8.60
CA GLY A 86 -3.16 -7.30 -8.75
C GLY A 86 -3.81 -6.30 -9.71
N PHE A 87 -3.46 -5.01 -9.58
CA PHE A 87 -3.94 -3.96 -10.47
C PHE A 87 -2.99 -2.76 -10.49
N TYR A 88 -3.12 -1.97 -11.55
CA TYR A 88 -2.43 -0.69 -11.71
C TYR A 88 -3.46 0.44 -11.73
N TRP A 89 -3.21 1.50 -10.97
CA TRP A 89 -3.93 2.75 -11.11
C TRP A 89 -3.20 3.67 -12.08
N LEU A 90 -3.70 3.75 -13.33
CA LEU A 90 -3.21 4.69 -14.33
C LEU A 90 -3.93 6.04 -14.20
N LYS A 91 -3.17 7.13 -14.19
CA LYS A 91 -3.73 8.48 -13.98
C LYS A 91 -3.84 9.24 -15.30
N ARG A 92 -5.03 9.71 -15.66
CA ARG A 92 -5.27 10.56 -16.84
C ARG A 92 -5.42 12.03 -16.44
N ASN A 93 -5.12 12.94 -17.37
CA ASN A 93 -5.38 14.36 -17.15
C ASN A 93 -6.89 14.61 -17.08
N LYS A 94 -7.33 15.46 -16.15
CA LYS A 94 -8.75 15.78 -15.97
C LYS A 94 -9.37 16.52 -17.15
N LYS A 95 -8.57 17.35 -17.85
CA LYS A 95 -9.04 18.28 -18.90
C LYS A 95 -8.53 17.98 -20.31
N SER A 96 -7.55 17.09 -20.46
CA SER A 96 -6.95 16.77 -21.77
C SER A 96 -6.93 15.27 -22.01
N ASN A 97 -6.91 14.86 -23.27
CA ASN A 97 -6.95 13.45 -23.66
C ASN A 97 -5.62 12.69 -23.43
N GLY A 98 -4.72 13.21 -22.58
CA GLY A 98 -3.40 12.67 -22.32
C GLY A 98 -3.21 12.04 -20.94
N TRP A 99 -2.06 11.41 -20.73
CA TRP A 99 -1.65 10.83 -19.46
C TRP A 99 -1.15 11.91 -18.48
N PHE A 100 -1.44 11.73 -17.21
CA PHE A 100 -0.91 12.60 -16.17
C PHE A 100 0.60 12.36 -16.01
N MET A 101 1.41 13.42 -16.03
CA MET A 101 2.83 13.29 -15.72
C MET A 101 3.01 13.50 -14.22
N GLY A 102 3.19 12.41 -13.48
CA GLY A 102 3.36 12.50 -12.03
C GLY A 102 4.77 12.91 -11.62
N ASN A 103 4.95 12.99 -10.31
CA ASN A 103 6.19 13.45 -9.72
C ASN A 103 7.26 12.35 -9.74
N GLY A 104 8.53 12.76 -9.74
CA GLY A 104 9.66 11.85 -9.59
C GLY A 104 10.99 12.53 -9.88
N HIS A 105 12.04 12.03 -9.22
CA HIS A 105 13.39 12.58 -9.32
C HIS A 105 14.15 12.08 -10.56
N TYR A 106 13.89 10.84 -10.98
CA TYR A 106 14.56 10.22 -12.13
C TYR A 106 13.63 10.10 -13.34
N THR A 107 12.42 9.58 -13.13
CA THR A 107 11.37 9.46 -14.14
C THR A 107 10.06 10.03 -13.61
N ARG A 108 9.16 10.41 -14.51
CA ARG A 108 7.82 10.92 -14.15
C ARG A 108 6.88 9.73 -13.92
N SER A 109 6.78 9.26 -12.68
CA SER A 109 5.92 8.12 -12.37
C SER A 109 4.43 8.51 -12.49
N ASN A 110 3.67 7.73 -13.24
CA ASN A 110 2.21 7.91 -13.39
C ASN A 110 1.42 6.90 -12.55
N VAL A 111 1.91 5.66 -12.51
CA VAL A 111 1.13 4.51 -12.10
C VAL A 111 1.43 4.14 -10.66
N GLU A 112 0.38 3.88 -9.89
CA GLU A 112 0.50 3.22 -8.58
C GLU A 112 0.11 1.75 -8.72
N PRO A 113 0.98 0.79 -8.35
CA PRO A 113 0.61 -0.62 -8.30
C PRO A 113 -0.12 -0.96 -6.99
N CYS A 114 -1.13 -1.82 -7.10
CA CYS A 114 -1.59 -2.61 -5.98
C CYS A 114 -1.02 -4.02 -6.10
N LEU A 115 -0.17 -4.36 -5.16
CA LEU A 115 0.54 -5.63 -5.08
C LEU A 115 -0.37 -6.69 -4.46
N LEU A 116 -0.36 -7.90 -5.02
CA LEU A 116 -1.05 -9.06 -4.50
C LEU A 116 -0.06 -9.97 -3.77
N PHE A 117 -0.37 -10.27 -2.52
CA PHE A 117 0.32 -11.25 -1.69
C PHE A 117 -0.67 -12.28 -1.14
N THR A 118 -0.17 -13.43 -0.67
CA THR A 118 -0.99 -14.48 -0.05
C THR A 118 -0.28 -15.16 1.12
N LYS A 119 -1.00 -15.56 2.17
CA LYS A 119 -0.44 -16.30 3.33
C LYS A 119 -0.21 -17.80 3.05
N LYS A 120 -1.05 -18.40 2.20
CA LYS A 120 -0.93 -19.72 1.54
C LYS A 120 -1.48 -19.58 0.11
N GLN A 121 -1.21 -20.52 -0.80
CA GLN A 121 -1.97 -20.57 -2.07
C GLN A 121 -3.46 -20.73 -1.75
N PRO A 122 -4.33 -19.74 -2.03
CA PRO A 122 -5.74 -19.84 -1.71
C PRO A 122 -6.42 -20.85 -2.64
N GLN A 123 -7.23 -21.78 -2.10
CA GLN A 123 -8.16 -22.59 -2.86
C GLN A 123 -9.58 -21.99 -2.76
N ASP A 124 -9.93 -21.18 -3.77
CA ASP A 124 -11.25 -20.63 -4.08
C ASP A 124 -11.98 -19.73 -3.05
N THR A 125 -13.08 -19.13 -3.54
CA THR A 125 -13.72 -17.83 -3.25
C THR A 125 -13.92 -17.37 -1.79
N VAL A 126 -13.77 -16.06 -1.57
CA VAL A 126 -13.56 -15.45 -0.24
C VAL A 126 -14.25 -14.08 -0.05
N GLU A 127 -14.81 -13.84 1.14
CA GLU A 127 -15.44 -12.57 1.56
C GLU A 127 -14.39 -11.44 1.75
N PRO A 128 -14.57 -10.26 1.14
CA PRO A 128 -13.59 -9.18 1.26
C PRO A 128 -13.64 -8.40 2.57
N CYS A 129 -12.48 -8.01 3.10
CA CYS A 129 -12.35 -6.96 4.11
C CYS A 129 -11.45 -5.83 3.64
N LEU A 130 -11.95 -4.60 3.82
CA LEU A 130 -11.19 -3.39 3.57
C LEU A 130 -10.47 -2.97 4.85
N LEU A 131 -9.14 -2.93 4.84
CA LEU A 131 -8.33 -2.39 5.93
C LEU A 131 -7.82 -1.01 5.56
N PHE A 132 -8.55 0.03 5.95
CA PHE A 132 -8.08 1.39 5.76
C PHE A 132 -6.91 1.69 6.70
N THR A 133 -5.72 1.95 6.14
CA THR A 133 -4.74 2.80 6.80
C THR A 133 -4.80 4.17 6.13
N THR A 134 -5.79 4.95 6.56
CA THR A 134 -6.06 6.37 6.23
C THR A 134 -5.33 6.97 5.00
N LYS A 135 -5.96 6.88 3.82
CA LYS A 135 -5.94 8.01 2.86
C LYS A 135 -7.07 8.97 3.24
N LYS A 136 -6.76 10.24 3.49
CA LYS A 136 -7.76 11.32 3.53
C LYS A 136 -7.50 12.35 2.43
#